data_AF-A0A923WKA1-F1
#
_entry.id   AF-A0A923WKA1-F1
#
_cell.length_a   1.000
_cell.length_b   1.000
_cell.length_c   1.000
_cell.angle_alpha   90.00
_cell.angle_beta   90.00
_cell.angle_gamma   90.00
#
_symmetry.space_group_name_H-M   'P 1'
#
loop_
_entity.id
_entity.type
_entity.pdbx_description
1 polymer ?
#
loop_
_entity_poly.entity_id
_entity_poly.type
_entity_poly.pdbx_seq_one_letter_code
_entity_poly.pdbx_strand_id
1 'polypeptide(L)'
;QLKDDLLDVYGDAATFGKQVGGDIVSNKKTYLLIRALERADAKTKKELEKLLKDKTIAEQDKVAKVTAIYDSLGLKEETELLIQEYFDKAIDALGKVKGSIFRRHYVRDYLLALIGREQ
;
A
#
# COMPACT_ATOMS: atom_id res chain seq x y z
N GLN A 1 -2.90 -4.02 6.25
CA GLN A 1 -3.38 -4.10 4.85
C GLN A 1 -2.88 -2.94 3.99
N LEU A 2 -3.38 -1.69 4.13
CA LEU A 2 -2.93 -0.59 3.23
C LEU A 2 -1.41 -0.44 3.19
N LYS A 3 -0.78 -0.48 4.36
CA LYS A 3 0.68 -0.44 4.49
C LYS A 3 1.36 -1.65 3.83
N ASP A 4 0.77 -2.83 3.90
CA ASP A 4 1.32 -4.03 3.27
C ASP A 4 1.21 -3.95 1.74
N ASP A 5 0.07 -3.48 1.21
CA ASP A 5 -0.13 -3.23 -0.22
C ASP A 5 0.85 -2.16 -0.74
N LEU A 6 1.12 -1.12 0.07
CA LEU A 6 2.11 -0.07 -0.26
C LEU A 6 3.54 -0.62 -0.27
N LEU A 7 3.92 -1.37 0.76
CA LEU A 7 5.26 -1.97 0.88
C LEU A 7 5.51 -3.07 -0.15
N ASP A 8 4.47 -3.77 -0.61
CA ASP A 8 4.63 -4.70 -1.72
C ASP A 8 5.11 -3.98 -2.98
N VAL A 9 4.71 -2.73 -3.23
CA VAL A 9 5.11 -1.97 -4.42
C VAL A 9 6.38 -1.15 -4.20
N TYR A 10 6.48 -0.45 -3.06
CA TYR A 10 7.53 0.56 -2.80
C TYR A 10 8.56 0.14 -1.74
N GLY A 11 8.45 -1.06 -1.18
CA GLY A 11 9.40 -1.57 -0.20
C GLY A 11 10.78 -1.84 -0.80
N ASP A 12 11.78 -2.02 0.06
CA ASP A 12 13.11 -2.45 -0.37
C ASP A 12 13.18 -3.98 -0.41
N ALA A 13 13.48 -4.54 -1.59
CA ALA A 13 13.69 -5.97 -1.76
C ALA A 13 14.77 -6.54 -0.83
N ALA A 14 15.79 -5.73 -0.47
CA ALA A 14 16.84 -6.12 0.46
C ALA A 14 16.31 -6.36 1.88
N THR A 15 15.35 -5.55 2.34
CA THR A 15 14.77 -5.68 3.68
C THR A 15 13.66 -6.74 3.73
N PHE A 16 12.88 -6.89 2.66
CA PHE A 16 11.79 -7.86 2.60
C PHE A 16 12.24 -9.28 2.25
N GLY A 17 13.47 -9.46 1.75
CA GLY A 17 14.00 -10.77 1.36
C GLY A 17 13.23 -11.43 0.21
N LYS A 18 12.42 -10.66 -0.53
CA LYS A 18 11.59 -11.11 -1.66
C LYS A 18 11.50 -10.02 -2.72
N GLN A 19 11.17 -10.43 -3.95
CA GLN A 19 10.85 -9.51 -5.04
C GLN A 19 9.62 -8.66 -4.67
N VAL A 20 9.74 -7.35 -4.82
CA VAL A 20 8.64 -6.39 -4.70
C VAL A 20 7.77 -6.40 -5.96
N GLY A 21 6.51 -6.06 -5.80
CA GLY A 21 5.49 -5.99 -6.84
C GLY A 21 4.78 -7.31 -7.09
N GLY A 22 4.80 -8.25 -6.13
CA GLY A 22 4.14 -9.55 -6.26
C GLY A 22 2.63 -9.43 -6.48
N ASP A 23 1.99 -8.44 -5.86
CA ASP A 23 0.56 -8.17 -6.03
C ASP A 23 0.26 -7.61 -7.45
N ILE A 24 1.19 -6.84 -8.04
CA ILE A 24 1.10 -6.37 -9.43
C ILE A 24 1.26 -7.54 -10.42
N VAL A 25 2.26 -8.39 -10.20
CA VAL A 25 2.53 -9.56 -11.06
C VAL A 25 1.31 -10.48 -11.09
N SER A 26 0.75 -10.78 -9.91
CA SER A 26 -0.43 -11.64 -9.75
C SER A 26 -1.76 -10.99 -10.13
N ASN A 27 -1.76 -9.72 -10.57
CA ASN A 27 -2.97 -8.94 -10.87
C ASN A 27 -3.97 -8.92 -9.70
N LYS A 28 -3.48 -8.95 -8.47
CA LYS A 28 -4.32 -8.91 -7.28
C LYS A 28 -4.99 -7.55 -7.17
N LYS A 29 -6.27 -7.55 -6.79
CA LYS A 29 -7.08 -6.33 -6.65
C LYS A 29 -6.78 -5.62 -5.32
N THR A 30 -5.57 -5.09 -5.20
CA THR A 30 -5.13 -4.29 -4.05
C THR A 30 -5.75 -2.90 -4.06
N TYR A 31 -5.60 -2.17 -2.95
CA TYR A 31 -6.07 -0.79 -2.85
C TYR A 31 -5.50 0.10 -3.97
N LEU A 32 -4.18 0.03 -4.21
CA LEU A 32 -3.49 0.83 -5.22
C LEU A 32 -4.03 0.57 -6.63
N LEU A 33 -4.27 -0.69 -6.99
CA LEU A 33 -4.79 -1.04 -8.32
C LEU A 33 -6.20 -0.49 -8.54
N ILE A 34 -7.08 -0.66 -7.54
CA ILE A 34 -8.45 -0.16 -7.61
C ILE A 34 -8.45 1.36 -7.73
N ARG A 35 -7.65 2.05 -6.90
CA ARG A 35 -7.53 3.51 -6.96
C ARG A 35 -6.96 4.03 -8.27
N ALA A 36 -5.97 3.35 -8.83
CA ALA A 36 -5.44 3.70 -10.14
C ALA A 36 -6.52 3.63 -11.22
N LEU A 37 -7.36 2.58 -11.23
CA LEU A 37 -8.46 2.43 -12.18
C LEU A 37 -9.58 3.47 -12.01
N GLU A 38 -9.76 4.01 -10.80
CA GLU A 38 -10.72 5.07 -10.48
C GLU A 38 -10.21 6.46 -10.88
N ARG A 39 -8.92 6.76 -10.63
CA ARG A 39 -8.33 8.08 -10.86
C ARG A 39 -7.75 8.28 -12.26
N ALA A 40 -7.38 7.20 -12.94
CA ALA A 40 -6.80 7.27 -14.27
C ALA A 40 -7.78 7.87 -15.29
N ASP A 41 -7.25 8.73 -16.17
CA ASP A 41 -7.97 9.14 -17.36
C ASP A 41 -8.17 7.97 -18.34
N ALA A 42 -8.92 8.20 -19.41
CA ALA A 42 -9.21 7.15 -20.39
C ALA A 42 -7.96 6.56 -21.07
N LYS A 43 -6.86 7.31 -21.18
CA LYS A 43 -5.63 6.86 -21.80
C LYS A 43 -4.83 5.99 -20.83
N THR A 44 -4.56 6.50 -19.63
CA THR A 44 -3.84 5.82 -18.56
C THR A 44 -4.57 4.55 -18.14
N LYS A 45 -5.90 4.57 -18.08
CA LYS A 45 -6.70 3.38 -17.78
C LYS A 45 -6.52 2.28 -18.83
N LYS A 46 -6.55 2.62 -20.12
CA LYS A 46 -6.31 1.66 -21.20
C LYS A 46 -4.91 1.07 -21.14
N GLU A 47 -3.91 1.90 -20.82
CA GLU A 47 -2.53 1.45 -20.65
C GLU A 47 -2.42 0.46 -19.47
N LEU A 48 -2.98 0.81 -18.32
CA LEU A 48 -3.01 -0.05 -17.15
C LEU A 48 -3.71 -1.39 -17.46
N GLU A 49 -4.89 -1.35 -18.08
CA GLU A 49 -5.61 -2.56 -18.51
C GLU A 49 -4.81 -3.43 -19.49
N LYS A 50 -4.04 -2.81 -20.39
CA LYS A 50 -3.14 -3.53 -21.31
C LYS A 50 -2.03 -4.24 -20.53
N LEU A 51 -1.37 -3.55 -19.59
CA LEU A 51 -0.32 -4.14 -18.74
C LEU A 51 -0.83 -5.32 -17.90
N LEU A 52 -2.07 -5.25 -17.40
CA LEU A 52 -2.67 -6.34 -16.62
C LEU A 52 -2.98 -7.57 -17.47
N LYS A 53 -3.33 -7.39 -18.76
CA LYS A 53 -3.68 -8.46 -19.69
C LYS A 53 -2.47 -9.04 -20.42
N ASP A 54 -1.37 -8.29 -20.50
CA ASP A 54 -0.15 -8.72 -21.15
C ASP A 54 0.52 -9.85 -20.34
N LYS A 55 0.61 -11.03 -20.96
CA LYS A 55 1.27 -12.22 -20.39
C LYS A 55 2.70 -12.39 -20.90
N THR A 56 3.14 -11.54 -21.83
CA THR A 56 4.44 -11.63 -22.51
C THR A 56 5.46 -10.66 -21.93
N ILE A 57 5.00 -9.63 -21.23
CA ILE A 57 5.85 -8.68 -20.51
C ILE A 57 6.61 -9.36 -19.37
N ALA A 58 7.88 -9.02 -19.21
CA ALA A 58 8.66 -9.45 -18.06
C ALA A 58 8.07 -8.88 -16.76
N GLU A 59 8.10 -9.67 -15.68
CA GLU A 59 7.50 -9.29 -14.40
C GLU A 59 8.05 -7.96 -13.87
N GLN A 60 9.37 -7.78 -13.92
CA GLN A 60 10.03 -6.55 -13.48
C GLN A 60 9.59 -5.33 -14.29
N ASP A 61 9.48 -5.47 -15.62
CA ASP A 61 9.01 -4.40 -16.50
C ASP A 61 7.54 -4.05 -16.22
N LYS A 62 6.71 -5.06 -15.93
CA LYS A 62 5.31 -4.85 -15.55
C LYS A 62 5.21 -4.09 -14.23
N VAL A 63 5.98 -4.49 -13.22
CA VAL A 63 6.03 -3.81 -11.92
C VAL A 63 6.48 -2.37 -12.10
N ALA A 64 7.56 -2.12 -12.83
CA ALA A 64 8.07 -0.76 -13.08
C ALA A 64 7.03 0.13 -13.78
N LYS A 65 6.39 -0.35 -14.85
CA LYS A 65 5.38 0.43 -15.60
C LYS A 65 4.13 0.72 -14.78
N VAL A 66 3.63 -0.26 -14.01
CA VAL A 66 2.46 -0.06 -13.16
C VAL A 66 2.79 0.88 -12.00
N THR A 67 3.98 0.77 -11.41
CA THR A 67 4.45 1.69 -10.35
C THR A 67 4.54 3.12 -10.87
N ALA A 68 5.10 3.33 -12.07
CA ALA A 68 5.14 4.66 -12.70
C ALA A 68 3.74 5.26 -12.94
N ILE A 69 2.74 4.42 -13.26
CA ILE A 69 1.35 4.87 -13.33
C ILE A 69 0.85 5.31 -11.95
N TYR A 70 1.10 4.53 -10.90
CA TYR A 70 0.71 4.89 -9.53
C TYR A 70 1.36 6.20 -9.08
N ASP A 71 2.65 6.41 -9.37
CA ASP A 71 3.38 7.64 -9.07
C ASP A 71 2.78 8.83 -9.83
N SER A 72 2.48 8.67 -11.12
CA SER A 72 1.88 9.74 -11.95
C SER A 72 0.51 10.18 -11.45
N LEU A 73 -0.20 9.30 -10.73
CA LEU A 73 -1.50 9.56 -10.14
C LEU A 73 -1.41 10.04 -8.67
N GLY A 74 -0.21 10.12 -8.09
CA GLY A 74 0.03 10.52 -6.69
C GLY A 74 -0.55 9.55 -5.68
N LEU A 75 -0.61 8.25 -6.02
CA LEU A 75 -1.25 7.25 -5.15
C LEU A 75 -0.40 6.87 -3.94
N LYS A 76 0.92 7.02 -4.03
CA LYS A 76 1.82 6.73 -2.92
C LYS A 76 1.49 7.67 -1.74
N GLU A 77 1.52 8.97 -1.99
CA GLU A 77 1.26 10.00 -0.99
C GLU A 77 -0.19 9.92 -0.47
N GLU A 78 -1.18 9.69 -1.36
CA GLU A 78 -2.57 9.48 -0.94
C GLU A 78 -2.69 8.30 0.03
N THR A 79 -2.01 7.19 -0.28
CA THR A 79 -2.09 5.97 0.54
C THR A 79 -1.37 6.14 1.87
N GLU A 80 -0.22 6.82 1.90
CA GLU A 80 0.52 7.17 3.11
C GLU A 80 -0.32 8.05 4.06
N LEU A 81 -0.99 9.08 3.51
CA LEU A 81 -1.92 9.92 4.28
C LEU A 81 -3.08 9.12 4.84
N LEU A 82 -3.66 8.21 4.05
CA LEU A 82 -4.76 7.37 4.51
C LEU A 82 -4.35 6.38 5.60
N ILE A 83 -3.14 5.81 5.50
CA ILE A 83 -2.56 4.96 6.56
C ILE A 83 -2.46 5.76 7.86
N GLN A 84 -1.94 6.99 7.80
CA GLN A 84 -1.82 7.86 8.97
C GLN A 84 -3.19 8.21 9.55
N GLU A 85 -4.17 8.55 8.71
CA GLU A 85 -5.53 8.88 9.17
C GLU A 85 -6.19 7.71 9.91
N TYR A 86 -6.08 6.49 9.39
CA TYR A 86 -6.62 5.31 10.07
C TYR A 86 -5.90 5.01 11.39
N PHE A 87 -4.62 5.31 11.46
CA PHE A 87 -3.86 5.15 12.69
C PHE A 87 -4.26 6.14 13.77
N ASP A 88 -4.39 7.42 13.42
CA ASP A 88 -4.83 8.44 14.36
C ASP A 88 -6.22 8.10 14.91
N LYS A 89 -7.14 7.64 14.04
CA LYS A 89 -8.45 7.11 14.45
C LYS A 89 -8.33 5.92 15.41
N ALA A 90 -7.39 5.01 15.18
CA ALA A 90 -7.17 3.86 16.06
C ALA A 90 -6.64 4.27 17.43
N ILE A 91 -5.72 5.23 17.49
CA ILE A 91 -5.19 5.80 18.75
C ILE A 91 -6.30 6.53 19.52
N ASP A 92 -7.11 7.34 18.84
CA ASP A 92 -8.24 8.03 19.45
C ASP A 92 -9.29 7.04 20.00
N ALA A 93 -9.58 5.99 19.24
CA ALA A 93 -10.49 4.93 19.69
C ALA A 93 -9.94 4.21 20.93
N LEU A 94 -8.63 3.90 20.95
CA LEU A 94 -7.96 3.28 22.10
C LEU A 94 -8.03 4.17 23.35
N GLY A 95 -7.90 5.49 23.20
CA GLY A 95 -8.05 6.45 24.30
C GLY A 95 -9.43 6.41 24.97
N LYS A 96 -10.48 6.10 24.20
CA LYS A 96 -11.87 6.01 24.68
C LYS A 96 -12.19 4.68 25.35
N VAL A 97 -11.35 3.64 25.19
CA VAL A 97 -11.54 2.35 25.84
C VAL A 97 -11.40 2.51 27.36
N LYS A 98 -12.43 2.14 28.12
CA LYS A 98 -12.37 2.10 29.58
C LYS A 98 -11.63 0.84 30.04
N GLY A 99 -10.77 0.95 31.05
CA GLY A 99 -10.06 -0.19 31.61
C GLY A 99 -8.64 0.16 32.07
N SER A 100 -7.83 -0.88 32.26
CA SER A 100 -6.46 -0.76 32.77
C SER A 100 -5.62 0.15 31.87
N ILE A 101 -5.03 1.19 32.48
CA ILE A 101 -4.08 2.12 31.84
C ILE A 101 -2.88 1.34 31.28
N PHE A 102 -2.38 0.37 32.03
CA PHE A 102 -1.25 -0.48 31.61
C PHE A 102 -1.54 -1.25 30.32
N ARG A 103 -2.73 -1.85 30.19
CA ARG A 103 -3.13 -2.56 28.96
C ARG A 103 -3.27 -1.61 27.77
N ARG A 104 -3.77 -0.38 27.99
CA ARG A 104 -3.85 0.63 26.94
C ARG A 104 -2.47 1.08 26.46
N HIS A 105 -1.51 1.24 27.37
CA HIS A 105 -0.12 1.53 26.99
C HIS A 105 0.47 0.41 26.14
N TYR A 106 0.32 -0.86 26.55
CA TYR A 106 0.85 -1.99 25.78
C TYR A 106 0.29 -2.05 24.35
N VAL A 107 -1.02 -1.85 24.19
CA VAL A 107 -1.64 -1.83 22.85
C VAL A 107 -1.17 -0.61 22.04
N ARG A 108 -1.00 0.55 22.67
CA ARG A 108 -0.47 1.75 22.02
C ARG A 108 0.95 1.54 21.51
N ASP A 109 1.83 0.96 22.32
CA ASP A 109 3.22 0.71 21.93
C ASP A 109 3.28 -0.30 20.78
N TYR A 110 2.43 -1.34 20.82
CA TYR A 110 2.29 -2.29 19.71
C TYR A 110 1.81 -1.59 18.42
N LEU A 111 0.80 -0.71 18.50
CA LEU A 111 0.32 0.06 17.34
C LEU A 111 1.42 0.95 16.77
N LEU A 112 2.17 1.67 17.62
CA LEU A 112 3.30 2.50 17.19
C LEU A 112 4.38 1.67 16.47
N ALA A 113 4.69 0.47 16.97
CA ALA A 113 5.62 -0.44 16.33
C ALA A 113 5.13 -0.94 14.96
N LEU A 114 3.82 -1.07 14.73
CA LEU A 114 3.27 -1.44 13.41
C LEU A 114 3.44 -0.31 12.38
N ILE A 115 3.24 0.94 12.78
CA ILE A 115 3.43 2.10 11.90
C ILE A 115 4.89 2.47 11.68
N GLY A 116 5.76 2.26 12.67
CA GLY A 116 7.18 2.51 12.55
C GLY A 116 7.94 1.50 11.68
N ARG A 117 7.28 0.49 11.09
CA ARG A 117 7.92 -0.42 10.12
C ARG A 117 8.32 0.35 8.86
N GLU A 118 9.46 1.02 8.88
CA GLU A 118 10.33 1.16 7.73
C GLU A 118 11.16 -0.12 7.71
N GLN A 119 10.68 -1.10 6.96
CA GLN A 119 11.49 -2.24 6.55
C GLN A 119 11.37 -2.25 5.04
#